data_AF-A0A2E3AYA2-F1
#
_entry.id   AF-A0A2E3AYA2-F1
#
_cell.length_a   1.000
_cell.length_b   1.000
_cell.length_c   1.000
_cell.angle_alpha   90.00
_cell.angle_beta   90.00
_cell.angle_gamma   90.00
#
_symmetry.space_group_name_H-M   'P 1'
#
loop_
_entity.id
_entity.type
_entity.pdbx_description
1 polymer ?
#
loop_
_entity_poly.entity_id
_entity_poly.type
_entity_poly.pdbx_seq_one_letter_code
_entity_poly.pdbx_strand_id
1 'polypeptide(L)'
;MLLWIIIAVIAAIVVLIIVLGRLSTYEEIKEMTAGEGTSLVRFAAATTLSTLLEFIARVDDDPADSGRIDRERVFPTALLAGRKVFGETFTEEILKDELKAVVKNGPDHLAKMQEHMRYENAKKLLSMESKDKVILSSLTALQLNFQEPVAELLPLRQFAHEFYGDPVEVDRRMTGAVGAVSLTETSIALSNAILHDLNAASGPAGSSHSPGQEQAHD
;
A
#
# COMPACT_ATOMS: atom_id res chain seq x y z
N MET A 1 46.46 -28.69 6.46
CA MET A 1 46.45 -27.54 5.53
C MET A 1 45.05 -27.26 4.97
N LEU A 2 44.37 -28.26 4.39
CA LEU A 2 43.03 -28.11 3.82
C LEU A 2 41.97 -27.53 4.79
N LEU A 3 41.97 -27.97 6.05
CA LEU A 3 41.03 -27.50 7.08
C LEU A 3 41.12 -25.98 7.35
N TRP A 4 42.35 -25.45 7.39
CA TRP A 4 42.58 -24.02 7.65
C TRP A 4 42.14 -23.13 6.48
N ILE A 5 42.26 -23.63 5.25
CA ILE A 5 41.78 -22.94 4.05
C ILE A 5 40.24 -22.83 4.08
N ILE A 6 39.55 -23.91 4.47
CA ILE A 6 38.08 -23.92 4.57
C ILE A 6 37.60 -22.91 5.62
N ILE A 7 38.24 -22.86 6.79
CA ILE A 7 37.90 -21.91 7.86
C ILE A 7 38.08 -20.46 7.39
N ALA A 8 39.17 -20.15 6.68
CA ALA A 8 39.42 -18.81 6.15
C ALA A 8 38.37 -18.39 5.10
N VAL A 9 37.95 -19.31 4.23
CA VAL A 9 36.89 -19.04 3.23
C VAL A 9 35.54 -18.78 3.92
N ILE A 10 35.15 -19.60 4.91
CA ILE A 10 33.90 -19.39 5.65
C ILE A 10 33.92 -18.05 6.37
N ALA A 11 35.03 -17.70 7.03
CA ALA A 11 35.17 -16.41 7.72
C ALA A 11 35.04 -15.25 6.73
N ALA A 12 35.65 -15.33 5.55
CA ALA A 12 35.53 -14.31 4.51
C ALA A 12 34.08 -14.15 4.00
N ILE A 13 33.36 -15.26 3.81
CA ILE A 13 31.94 -15.24 3.42
C ILE A 13 31.07 -14.60 4.49
N VAL A 14 31.28 -14.94 5.77
CA VAL A 14 30.53 -14.33 6.89
C VAL A 14 30.79 -12.83 6.96
N VAL A 15 32.04 -12.40 6.86
CA VAL A 15 32.39 -10.96 6.82
C VAL A 15 31.72 -10.27 5.63
N LEU A 16 31.73 -10.89 4.45
CA LEU A 16 31.07 -10.34 3.27
C LEU A 16 29.55 -10.18 3.48
N ILE A 17 28.88 -11.19 4.04
CA ILE A 17 27.45 -11.13 4.36
C ILE A 17 27.16 -10.00 5.36
N ILE A 18 28.00 -9.83 6.38
CA ILE A 18 27.84 -8.75 7.37
C ILE A 18 28.01 -7.38 6.70
N VAL A 19 29.02 -7.20 5.84
CA VAL A 19 29.28 -5.94 5.16
C VAL A 19 28.14 -5.60 4.18
N LEU A 20 27.72 -6.56 3.35
CA LEU A 20 26.60 -6.37 2.43
C LEU A 20 25.29 -6.08 3.16
N GLY A 21 25.01 -6.79 4.26
CA GLY A 21 23.86 -6.52 5.12
C GLY A 21 23.89 -5.10 5.69
N ARG A 22 25.04 -4.65 6.21
CA ARG A 22 25.22 -3.29 6.76
C ARG A 22 25.06 -2.20 5.70
N LEU A 23 25.56 -2.41 4.48
CA LEU A 23 25.39 -1.47 3.38
C LEU A 23 23.92 -1.33 2.97
N SER A 24 23.22 -2.46 2.81
CA SER A 24 21.79 -2.45 2.48
C SER A 24 20.95 -1.76 3.57
N THR A 25 21.22 -2.02 4.84
CA THR A 25 20.54 -1.32 5.94
C THR A 25 20.86 0.18 5.95
N TYR A 26 22.08 0.58 5.61
CA TYR A 26 22.46 1.99 5.55
C TYR A 26 21.74 2.73 4.42
N GLU A 27 21.63 2.13 3.24
CA GLU A 27 20.87 2.68 2.13
C GLU A 27 19.38 2.81 2.47
N GLU A 28 18.78 1.79 3.09
CA GLU A 28 17.39 1.84 3.56
C GLU A 28 17.19 2.97 4.59
N ILE A 29 18.07 3.10 5.58
CA ILE A 29 18.00 4.18 6.58
C ILE A 29 18.11 5.55 5.91
N LYS A 30 19.02 5.70 4.96
CA LYS A 30 19.23 6.95 4.22
C LYS A 30 17.97 7.33 3.41
N GLU A 31 17.40 6.39 2.68
CA GLU A 31 16.15 6.56 1.92
C GLU A 31 14.99 6.95 2.85
N MET A 32 14.78 6.19 3.93
CA MET A 32 13.71 6.45 4.89
C MET A 32 13.87 7.82 5.56
N THR A 33 15.10 8.24 5.89
CA THR A 33 15.34 9.56 6.48
C THR A 33 15.05 10.68 5.47
N ALA A 34 15.38 10.48 4.20
CA ALA A 34 15.05 11.42 3.13
C ALA A 34 13.54 11.47 2.84
N GLY A 35 12.76 10.48 3.28
CA GLY A 35 11.34 10.38 2.97
C GLY A 35 11.07 10.08 1.49
N GLU A 36 12.04 9.47 0.81
CA GLU A 36 12.07 9.21 -0.63
C GLU A 36 12.72 7.84 -0.90
N GLY A 37 12.63 7.36 -2.14
CA GLY A 37 13.33 6.14 -2.57
C GLY A 37 12.53 4.84 -2.41
N THR A 38 13.20 3.74 -2.77
CA THR A 38 12.53 2.44 -2.98
C THR A 38 12.01 1.85 -1.69
N SER A 39 12.71 2.07 -0.58
CA SER A 39 12.35 1.55 0.75
C SER A 39 11.03 2.11 1.26
N LEU A 40 10.78 3.41 1.08
CA LEU A 40 9.50 4.04 1.43
C LEU A 40 8.37 3.47 0.56
N VAL A 41 8.57 3.39 -0.76
CA VAL A 41 7.55 2.89 -1.69
C VAL A 41 7.20 1.43 -1.40
N ARG A 42 8.20 0.59 -1.11
CA ARG A 42 8.01 -0.80 -0.68
C ARG A 42 7.23 -0.89 0.63
N PHE A 43 7.54 -0.04 1.61
CA PHE A 43 6.78 0.01 2.86
C PHE A 43 5.33 0.46 2.64
N ALA A 44 5.10 1.46 1.78
CA ALA A 44 3.77 1.92 1.41
C ALA A 44 2.97 0.82 0.68
N ALA A 45 3.61 0.08 -0.23
CA ALA A 45 3.01 -1.05 -0.93
C ALA A 45 2.61 -2.15 0.04
N ALA A 46 3.51 -2.56 0.94
CA ALA A 46 3.22 -3.54 1.98
C ALA A 46 2.05 -3.09 2.88
N THR A 47 2.02 -1.81 3.29
CA THR A 47 0.94 -1.25 4.13
C THR A 47 -0.39 -1.26 3.40
N THR A 48 -0.41 -0.84 2.13
CA THR A 48 -1.63 -0.80 1.30
C THR A 48 -2.19 -2.20 1.08
N LEU A 49 -1.33 -3.17 0.75
CA LEU A 49 -1.73 -4.57 0.57
C LEU A 49 -2.22 -5.20 1.86
N SER A 50 -1.48 -5.01 2.97
CA SER A 50 -1.88 -5.53 4.28
C SER A 50 -3.21 -4.97 4.73
N THR A 51 -3.46 -3.69 4.45
CA THR A 51 -4.76 -3.06 4.71
C THR A 51 -5.87 -3.79 3.95
N LEU A 52 -5.77 -3.95 2.63
CA LEU A 52 -6.82 -4.62 1.84
C LEU A 52 -7.01 -6.10 2.21
N LEU A 53 -5.93 -6.81 2.53
CA LEU A 53 -5.98 -8.24 2.87
C LEU A 53 -6.56 -8.49 4.27
N GLU A 54 -6.26 -7.62 5.24
CA GLU A 54 -6.87 -7.64 6.58
C GLU A 54 -8.40 -7.56 6.47
N PHE A 55 -8.92 -6.75 5.54
CA PHE A 55 -10.36 -6.65 5.29
C PHE A 55 -10.96 -7.92 4.68
N ILE A 56 -10.26 -8.54 3.73
CA ILE A 56 -10.73 -9.80 3.13
C ILE A 56 -10.80 -10.90 4.18
N ALA A 57 -9.78 -11.03 5.04
CA ALA A 57 -9.73 -12.07 6.06
C ALA A 57 -10.93 -11.96 7.04
N ARG A 58 -11.31 -10.75 7.46
CA ARG A 58 -12.43 -10.52 8.39
C ARG A 58 -13.79 -10.87 7.80
N VAL A 59 -13.98 -10.61 6.51
CA VAL A 59 -15.23 -10.92 5.78
C VAL A 59 -15.43 -12.42 5.58
N ASP A 60 -14.36 -13.20 5.57
CA ASP A 60 -14.45 -14.67 5.53
C ASP A 60 -14.94 -15.25 6.86
N ASP A 61 -14.69 -14.55 7.98
CA ASP A 61 -15.13 -14.94 9.31
C ASP A 61 -16.60 -14.55 9.62
N ASP A 62 -17.14 -13.51 8.95
CA ASP A 62 -18.57 -13.14 9.02
C ASP A 62 -19.21 -12.98 7.62
N PRO A 63 -19.83 -14.05 7.07
CA PRO A 63 -20.38 -14.03 5.72
C PRO A 63 -21.66 -13.20 5.55
N ALA A 64 -22.23 -12.63 6.62
CA ALA A 64 -23.37 -11.73 6.54
C ALA A 64 -22.97 -10.29 6.16
N ASP A 65 -21.68 -9.98 6.12
CA ASP A 65 -21.20 -8.64 5.87
C ASP A 65 -21.13 -8.30 4.37
N SER A 66 -21.81 -7.23 3.98
CA SER A 66 -22.01 -6.80 2.58
C SER A 66 -20.82 -6.06 1.98
N GLY A 67 -19.76 -5.85 2.75
CA GLY A 67 -18.53 -5.14 2.37
C GLY A 67 -17.42 -6.02 1.76
N ARG A 68 -17.74 -7.04 0.95
CA ARG A 68 -16.71 -7.95 0.43
C ARG A 68 -15.79 -7.24 -0.58
N ILE A 69 -14.52 -7.03 -0.22
CA ILE A 69 -13.48 -6.72 -1.21
C ILE A 69 -13.24 -8.00 -2.02
N ASP A 70 -13.40 -7.91 -3.33
CA ASP A 70 -13.01 -8.99 -4.23
C ASP A 70 -11.49 -9.18 -4.17
N ARG A 71 -11.05 -10.42 -3.88
CA ARG A 71 -9.63 -10.81 -3.84
C ARG A 71 -8.91 -10.48 -5.15
N GLU A 72 -9.59 -10.58 -6.29
CA GLU A 72 -9.03 -10.26 -7.59
C GLU A 72 -8.79 -8.74 -7.76
N ARG A 73 -9.50 -7.91 -6.98
CA ARG A 73 -9.37 -6.45 -7.00
C ARG A 73 -8.27 -5.92 -6.09
N VAL A 74 -7.69 -6.72 -5.18
CA VAL A 74 -6.65 -6.26 -4.23
C VAL A 74 -5.46 -5.66 -4.96
N PHE A 75 -4.88 -6.41 -5.88
CA PHE A 75 -3.69 -6.00 -6.61
C PHE A 75 -3.93 -4.75 -7.47
N PRO A 76 -4.92 -4.71 -8.39
CA PRO A 76 -5.15 -3.53 -9.20
C PRO A 76 -5.54 -2.30 -8.36
N THR A 77 -6.30 -2.47 -7.27
CA THR A 77 -6.66 -1.35 -6.39
C THR A 77 -5.43 -0.78 -5.68
N ALA A 78 -4.59 -1.64 -5.09
CA ALA A 78 -3.37 -1.20 -4.43
C ALA A 78 -2.42 -0.48 -5.42
N LEU A 79 -2.34 -0.98 -6.66
CA LEU A 79 -1.53 -0.35 -7.71
C LEU A 79 -2.05 1.05 -8.07
N LEU A 80 -3.35 1.21 -8.28
CA LEU A 80 -3.96 2.50 -8.62
C LEU A 80 -3.80 3.52 -7.49
N ALA A 81 -4.13 3.13 -6.25
CA ALA A 81 -4.01 4.01 -5.09
C ALA A 81 -2.54 4.41 -4.84
N GLY A 82 -1.63 3.45 -4.86
CA GLY A 82 -0.20 3.68 -4.66
C GLY A 82 0.40 4.60 -5.72
N ARG A 83 0.09 4.37 -7.00
CA ARG A 83 0.54 5.26 -8.09
C ARG A 83 -0.02 6.66 -7.99
N LYS A 84 -1.24 6.83 -7.49
CA LYS A 84 -1.83 8.16 -7.35
C LYS A 84 -1.11 9.00 -6.30
N VAL A 85 -0.58 8.36 -5.25
CA VAL A 85 0.14 9.04 -4.15
C VAL A 85 1.65 9.18 -4.43
N PHE A 86 2.28 8.11 -4.94
CA PHE A 86 3.73 8.03 -5.09
C PHE A 86 4.21 8.18 -6.55
N GLY A 87 3.29 8.31 -7.51
CA GLY A 87 3.63 8.41 -8.92
C GLY A 87 4.15 7.09 -9.52
N GLU A 88 4.92 7.21 -10.61
CA GLU A 88 5.40 6.06 -11.38
C GLU A 88 6.42 5.19 -10.65
N THR A 89 7.00 5.68 -9.54
CA THR A 89 7.90 4.87 -8.71
C THR A 89 7.17 3.73 -8.00
N PHE A 90 5.85 3.83 -7.84
CA PHE A 90 5.02 2.73 -7.35
C PHE A 90 4.73 1.75 -8.50
N THR A 91 5.67 0.83 -8.72
CA THR A 91 5.62 -0.09 -9.85
C THR A 91 4.86 -1.38 -9.55
N GLU A 92 4.41 -2.05 -10.61
CA GLU A 92 3.79 -3.36 -10.53
C GLU A 92 4.74 -4.42 -9.96
N GLU A 93 6.03 -4.31 -10.27
CA GLU A 93 7.08 -5.20 -9.77
C GLU A 93 7.23 -5.11 -8.25
N ILE A 94 7.33 -3.89 -7.70
CA ILE A 94 7.36 -3.66 -6.26
C ILE A 94 6.13 -4.27 -5.60
N LEU A 95 4.95 -4.02 -6.17
CA LEU A 95 3.70 -4.53 -5.60
C LEU A 95 3.64 -6.07 -5.62
N LYS A 96 4.11 -6.72 -6.68
CA LYS A 96 4.18 -8.20 -6.78
C LYS A 96 5.12 -8.79 -5.73
N ASP A 97 6.27 -8.16 -5.52
CA ASP A 97 7.23 -8.61 -4.52
C ASP A 97 6.66 -8.50 -3.11
N GLU A 98 6.08 -7.34 -2.78
CA GLU A 98 5.52 -7.11 -1.45
C GLU A 98 4.26 -7.96 -1.21
N LEU A 99 3.44 -8.24 -2.23
CA LEU A 99 2.30 -9.16 -2.10
C LEU A 99 2.73 -10.56 -1.66
N LYS A 100 3.81 -11.11 -2.25
CA LYS A 100 4.35 -12.41 -1.83
C LYS A 100 4.84 -12.42 -0.39
N ALA A 101 5.31 -11.28 0.11
CA ALA A 101 5.74 -11.13 1.50
C ALA A 101 4.54 -11.03 2.44
N VAL A 102 3.58 -10.14 2.14
CA VAL A 102 2.41 -9.85 2.98
C VAL A 102 1.48 -11.05 3.11
N VAL A 103 1.28 -11.84 2.04
CA VAL A 103 0.40 -13.03 2.09
C VAL A 103 0.91 -14.09 3.08
N LYS A 104 2.22 -14.10 3.40
CA LYS A 104 2.80 -15.03 4.38
C LYS A 104 2.45 -14.68 5.83
N ASN A 105 1.90 -13.49 6.08
CA ASN A 105 1.64 -13.00 7.43
C ASN A 105 0.41 -13.63 8.10
N GLY A 106 -0.43 -14.37 7.35
CA GLY A 106 -1.69 -14.92 7.90
C GLY A 106 -2.77 -13.83 8.04
N PRO A 107 -3.87 -14.08 8.77
CA PRO A 107 -5.05 -13.20 8.76
C PRO A 107 -4.82 -11.80 9.35
N ASP A 108 -3.86 -11.66 10.28
CA ASP A 108 -3.53 -10.40 10.97
C ASP A 108 -2.47 -9.58 10.21
N HIS A 109 -2.72 -9.29 8.93
CA HIS A 109 -1.74 -8.72 8.02
C HIS A 109 -1.14 -7.39 8.51
N LEU A 110 -1.95 -6.47 9.04
CA LEU A 110 -1.47 -5.17 9.51
C LEU A 110 -0.73 -5.26 10.86
N ALA A 111 -1.17 -6.13 11.76
CA ALA A 111 -0.49 -6.35 13.04
C ALA A 111 0.89 -6.99 12.81
N LYS A 112 0.96 -8.00 11.94
CA LYS A 112 2.22 -8.66 11.56
C LYS A 112 3.20 -7.71 10.90
N MET A 113 2.72 -6.73 10.15
CA MET A 113 3.57 -5.69 9.58
C MET A 113 4.39 -4.94 10.63
N GLN A 114 3.86 -4.75 11.84
CA GLN A 114 4.54 -4.07 12.94
C GLN A 114 5.75 -4.86 13.48
N GLU A 115 5.81 -6.17 13.21
CA GLU A 115 6.93 -7.04 13.62
C GLU A 115 8.14 -6.91 12.67
N HIS A 116 8.00 -6.26 11.51
CA HIS A 116 9.08 -6.15 10.54
C HIS A 116 10.05 -4.99 10.86
N MET A 117 11.35 -5.22 10.66
CA MET A 117 12.39 -4.19 10.84
C MET A 117 12.12 -2.91 10.01
N ARG A 118 11.55 -3.06 8.81
CA ARG A 118 11.17 -1.93 7.95
C ARG A 118 10.11 -1.03 8.61
N TYR A 119 9.19 -1.60 9.39
CA TYR A 119 8.20 -0.83 10.15
C TYR A 119 8.88 0.00 11.23
N GLU A 120 9.78 -0.60 12.02
CA GLU A 120 10.52 0.10 13.06
C GLU A 120 11.37 1.24 12.50
N ASN A 121 12.02 1.01 11.35
CA ASN A 121 12.76 2.05 10.63
C ASN A 121 11.82 3.16 10.15
N ALA A 122 10.72 2.79 9.50
CA ALA A 122 9.74 3.75 8.98
C ALA A 122 9.14 4.61 10.10
N LYS A 123 8.77 4.01 11.23
CA LYS A 123 8.21 4.70 12.40
C LYS A 123 9.18 5.74 12.96
N LYS A 124 10.48 5.42 13.02
CA LYS A 124 11.53 6.28 13.61
C LYS A 124 12.07 7.33 12.66
N LEU A 125 12.17 7.02 11.36
CA LEU A 125 12.94 7.82 10.41
C LEU A 125 12.08 8.65 9.46
N LEU A 126 10.85 8.23 9.16
CA LEU A 126 10.00 8.98 8.24
C LEU A 126 9.51 10.28 8.85
N SER A 127 9.55 11.33 8.02
CA SER A 127 8.85 12.59 8.30
C SER A 127 7.34 12.37 8.42
N MET A 128 6.64 13.30 9.06
CA MET A 128 5.18 13.26 9.15
C MET A 128 4.52 13.26 7.76
N GLU A 129 5.04 14.03 6.80
CA GLU A 129 4.53 14.05 5.43
C GLU A 129 4.68 12.69 4.73
N SER A 130 5.81 12.01 4.93
CA SER A 130 6.01 10.67 4.36
C SER A 130 5.10 9.64 5.03
N LYS A 131 4.84 9.76 6.34
CA LYS A 131 3.84 8.93 7.03
C LYS A 131 2.42 9.20 6.51
N ASP A 132 2.09 10.46 6.23
CA ASP A 132 0.81 10.86 5.63
C ASP A 132 0.64 10.17 4.27
N LYS A 133 1.67 10.17 3.41
CA LYS A 133 1.63 9.48 2.10
C LYS A 133 1.36 7.97 2.23
N VAL A 134 2.00 7.31 3.19
CA VAL A 134 1.77 5.86 3.44
C VAL A 134 0.31 5.61 3.81
N ILE A 135 -0.24 6.33 4.80
CA ILE A 135 -1.62 6.16 5.24
C ILE A 135 -2.61 6.57 4.13
N LEU A 136 -2.32 7.65 3.41
CA LEU A 136 -3.16 8.15 2.34
C LEU A 136 -3.31 7.12 1.21
N SER A 137 -2.24 6.40 0.85
CA SER A 137 -2.30 5.31 -0.13
C SER A 137 -3.24 4.19 0.34
N SER A 138 -3.08 3.71 1.57
CA SER A 138 -3.94 2.67 2.15
C SER A 138 -5.40 3.11 2.25
N LEU A 139 -5.63 4.36 2.67
CA LEU A 139 -6.96 4.94 2.82
C LEU A 139 -7.66 5.12 1.47
N THR A 140 -6.93 5.59 0.45
CA THR A 140 -7.44 5.71 -0.92
C THR A 140 -7.80 4.33 -1.49
N ALA A 141 -6.98 3.30 -1.21
CA ALA A 141 -7.27 1.94 -1.63
C ALA A 141 -8.55 1.39 -0.99
N LEU A 142 -8.79 1.67 0.29
CA LEU A 142 -10.06 1.34 0.94
C LEU A 142 -11.23 2.08 0.29
N GLN A 143 -11.10 3.39 0.03
CA GLN A 143 -12.17 4.17 -0.61
C GLN A 143 -12.53 3.75 -2.03
N LEU A 144 -11.63 3.08 -2.75
CA LEU A 144 -11.95 2.49 -4.04
C LEU A 144 -12.80 1.21 -3.95
N ASN A 145 -12.93 0.63 -2.75
CA ASN A 145 -13.66 -0.61 -2.51
C ASN A 145 -14.94 -0.44 -1.68
N PHE A 146 -15.04 0.61 -0.86
CA PHE A 146 -16.18 0.84 0.03
C PHE A 146 -16.90 2.15 -0.25
N GLN A 147 -18.24 2.11 -0.21
CA GLN A 147 -19.08 3.31 -0.31
C GLN A 147 -19.16 4.06 1.03
N GLU A 148 -19.14 3.35 2.17
CA GLU A 148 -19.25 3.92 3.52
C GLU A 148 -18.13 3.37 4.44
N PRO A 149 -16.98 4.05 4.57
CA PRO A 149 -15.78 3.45 5.17
C PRO A 149 -15.70 3.50 6.70
N VAL A 150 -16.62 4.15 7.41
CA VAL A 150 -16.32 4.63 8.78
C VAL A 150 -16.01 3.51 9.78
N ALA A 151 -16.66 2.34 9.66
CA ALA A 151 -16.33 1.14 10.44
C ALA A 151 -15.07 0.43 9.90
N GLU A 152 -14.89 0.45 8.58
CA GLU A 152 -13.76 -0.12 7.82
C GLU A 152 -12.44 0.67 8.00
N LEU A 153 -12.41 1.76 8.77
CA LEU A 153 -11.16 2.47 9.05
C LEU A 153 -10.46 1.99 10.32
N LEU A 154 -11.11 1.19 11.16
CA LEU A 154 -10.59 0.88 12.51
C LEU A 154 -9.19 0.22 12.51
N PRO A 155 -8.90 -0.82 11.69
CA PRO A 155 -7.58 -1.46 11.68
C PRO A 155 -6.49 -0.52 11.19
N LEU A 156 -6.77 0.24 10.12
CA LEU A 156 -5.84 1.22 9.57
C LEU A 156 -5.58 2.36 10.56
N ARG A 157 -6.61 2.80 11.29
CA ARG A 157 -6.51 3.81 12.35
C ARG A 157 -5.67 3.33 13.52
N GLN A 158 -5.89 2.09 13.98
CA GLN A 158 -5.07 1.47 15.04
C GLN A 158 -3.61 1.33 14.61
N PHE A 159 -3.37 0.90 13.37
CA PHE A 159 -2.03 0.87 12.79
C PHE A 159 -1.40 2.28 12.77
N ALA A 160 -2.16 3.30 12.36
CA ALA A 160 -1.70 4.67 12.30
C ALA A 160 -1.38 5.23 13.70
N HIS A 161 -2.18 4.96 14.73
CA HIS A 161 -1.91 5.36 16.12
C HIS A 161 -0.49 4.95 16.55
N GLU A 162 -0.12 3.69 16.32
CA GLU A 162 1.19 3.18 16.67
C GLU A 162 2.29 3.73 15.74
N PHE A 163 2.00 3.85 14.44
CA PHE A 163 2.97 4.30 13.43
C PHE A 163 3.36 5.78 13.58
N TYR A 164 2.43 6.62 14.02
CA TYR A 164 2.67 8.03 14.29
C TYR A 164 3.20 8.24 15.72
N GLY A 165 2.84 7.37 16.66
CA GLY A 165 3.25 7.44 18.07
C GLY A 165 2.41 8.39 18.92
N ASP A 166 1.40 9.05 18.34
CA ASP A 166 0.44 9.91 19.03
C ASP A 166 -0.97 9.70 18.45
N PRO A 167 -1.87 9.01 19.18
CA PRO A 167 -3.24 8.75 18.73
C PRO A 167 -4.06 10.02 18.45
N VAL A 168 -3.82 11.10 19.20
CA VAL A 168 -4.58 12.36 19.04
C VAL A 168 -4.18 13.04 17.73
N GLU A 169 -2.88 13.07 17.44
CA GLU A 169 -2.36 13.63 16.19
C GLU A 169 -2.84 12.84 14.96
N VAL A 170 -2.94 11.51 15.08
CA VAL A 170 -3.51 10.66 14.02
C VAL A 170 -4.97 10.98 13.78
N ASP A 171 -5.78 11.04 14.83
CA ASP A 171 -7.20 11.37 14.70
C ASP A 171 -7.38 12.74 14.05
N ARG A 172 -6.56 13.72 14.45
CA ARG A 172 -6.56 15.07 13.87
C ARG A 172 -6.22 15.05 12.37
N ARG A 173 -5.24 14.26 11.94
CA ARG A 173 -4.81 14.16 10.53
C ARG A 173 -5.77 13.35 9.68
N MET A 174 -6.27 12.23 10.20
CA MET A 174 -7.21 11.39 9.48
C MET A 174 -8.53 12.12 9.25
N THR A 175 -9.09 12.75 10.29
CA THR A 175 -10.41 13.39 10.24
C THR A 175 -10.40 14.88 9.87
N GLY A 176 -9.24 15.54 9.91
CA GLY A 176 -9.13 16.99 9.69
C GLY A 176 -9.64 17.84 10.86
N ALA A 177 -9.98 17.25 12.02
CA ALA A 177 -10.70 17.92 13.10
C ALA A 177 -10.08 19.23 13.62
N VAL A 178 -8.77 19.44 13.46
CA VAL A 178 -8.06 20.65 13.94
C VAL A 178 -6.87 21.02 13.03
N GLY A 179 -7.00 20.94 11.69
CA GLY A 179 -5.87 21.24 10.80
C GLY A 179 -6.23 21.44 9.32
N ALA A 180 -5.25 21.87 8.52
CA ALA A 180 -5.40 22.14 7.09
C ALA A 180 -5.37 20.88 6.19
N VAL A 181 -5.00 19.71 6.74
CA VAL A 181 -4.85 18.46 5.98
C VAL A 181 -5.76 17.39 6.58
N SER A 182 -6.78 17.00 5.84
CA SER A 182 -7.64 15.86 6.13
C SER A 182 -7.26 14.72 5.19
N LEU A 183 -6.69 13.63 5.73
CA LEU A 183 -6.34 12.47 4.91
C LEU A 183 -7.59 11.82 4.34
N THR A 184 -8.71 11.79 5.07
CA THR A 184 -9.98 11.27 4.55
C THR A 184 -10.49 12.08 3.38
N GLU A 185 -10.58 13.42 3.49
CA GLU A 185 -11.03 14.25 2.36
C GLU A 185 -10.09 14.14 1.15
N THR A 186 -8.78 14.12 1.42
CA THR A 186 -7.76 13.93 0.37
C THR A 186 -7.94 12.56 -0.31
N SER A 187 -8.18 11.49 0.46
CA SER A 187 -8.41 10.16 -0.10
C SER A 187 -9.67 10.10 -0.97
N ILE A 188 -10.76 10.78 -0.57
CA ILE A 188 -11.98 10.87 -1.37
C ILE A 188 -11.70 11.57 -2.71
N ALA A 189 -10.97 12.70 -2.67
CA ALA A 189 -10.58 13.41 -3.88
C ALA A 189 -9.71 12.55 -4.81
N LEU A 190 -8.74 11.82 -4.24
CA LEU A 190 -7.87 10.91 -5.01
C LEU A 190 -8.65 9.74 -5.61
N SER A 191 -9.54 9.11 -4.85
CA SER A 191 -10.39 8.02 -5.34
C SER A 191 -11.31 8.48 -6.47
N ASN A 192 -11.92 9.66 -6.34
CA ASN A 192 -12.73 10.25 -7.41
C ASN A 192 -11.91 10.53 -8.67
N ALA A 193 -10.68 11.03 -8.51
CA ALA A 193 -9.78 11.25 -9.63
C ALA A 193 -9.40 9.92 -10.32
N ILE A 194 -9.13 8.86 -9.56
CA ILE A 194 -8.86 7.52 -10.11
C ILE A 194 -10.09 6.99 -10.87
N LEU A 195 -11.29 7.10 -10.31
CA LEU A 195 -12.52 6.66 -10.98
C LEU A 195 -12.77 7.44 -12.27
N HIS A 196 -12.52 8.75 -12.26
CA HIS A 196 -12.59 9.57 -13.46
C HIS A 196 -11.58 9.11 -14.53
N ASP A 197 -10.32 8.87 -14.15
CA ASP A 197 -9.26 8.39 -15.05
C ASP A 197 -9.62 7.03 -15.67
N LEU A 198 -10.19 6.11 -14.87
CA LEU A 198 -10.65 4.79 -15.34
C LEU A 198 -11.82 4.90 -16.31
N ASN A 199 -12.80 5.76 -16.02
CA ASN A 199 -13.96 5.98 -16.90
C ASN A 199 -13.54 6.61 -18.24
N ALA A 200 -12.59 7.54 -18.20
CA ALA A 200 -12.02 8.14 -19.41
C ALA A 200 -11.24 7.12 -20.26
N ALA A 201 -10.46 6.24 -19.62
CA ALA A 201 -9.75 5.15 -20.29
C ALA A 201 -10.70 4.08 -20.86
N SER A 202 -11.89 3.94 -20.28
CA SER A 202 -12.93 2.97 -20.67
C SER A 202 -13.98 3.56 -21.63
N GLY A 203 -13.67 4.66 -22.32
CA GLY A 203 -14.57 5.36 -23.25
C GLY A 203 -15.32 4.44 -24.23
N PRO A 204 -16.49 4.88 -24.74
CA PRO A 204 -17.56 4.01 -25.20
C PRO A 204 -17.06 3.00 -26.23
N ALA A 205 -17.22 1.71 -25.92
CA ALA A 205 -17.06 0.66 -26.90
C ALA A 205 -17.94 0.96 -28.12
N GLY A 206 -17.31 1.35 -29.22
CA GLY A 206 -17.84 1.33 -30.59
C GLY A 206 -19.32 1.64 -30.77
N SER A 207 -19.66 2.92 -30.88
CA SER A 207 -20.67 3.35 -31.85
C SER A 207 -20.08 3.21 -33.26
N SER A 208 -19.92 1.97 -33.74
CA SER A 208 -19.37 1.70 -35.07
C SER A 208 -19.88 0.38 -35.68
N HIS A 209 -21.21 0.22 -35.77
CA HIS A 209 -21.87 -0.44 -36.91
C HIS A 209 -23.41 -0.33 -36.79
N SER A 210 -24.00 0.62 -37.49
CA SER A 210 -25.35 0.45 -38.05
C SER A 210 -25.20 0.45 -39.57
N PRO A 211 -25.07 -0.71 -40.23
CA PRO A 211 -25.36 -0.79 -41.64
C PRO A 211 -26.88 -0.99 -41.82
N GLY A 212 -27.47 -0.20 -42.72
CA GLY A 212 -28.77 -0.53 -43.30
C GLY A 212 -29.93 0.32 -42.79
N GLN A 213 -29.92 1.61 -43.13
CA GLN A 213 -31.14 2.14 -43.75
C GLN A 213 -31.38 1.34 -45.03
N GLU A 214 -32.39 0.48 -45.03
CA GLU A 214 -33.06 0.07 -46.26
C GLU A 214 -34.54 0.43 -46.10
N GLN A 215 -34.83 1.69 -46.43
CA GLN A 215 -36.16 2.12 -46.86
C GLN A 215 -36.27 1.83 -48.35
N ALA A 216 -37.14 0.90 -48.71
CA ALA A 216 -37.96 0.84 -49.93
C ALA A 216 -38.98 -0.28 -49.63
N HIS A 217 -40.24 -0.04 -49.27
CA HIS A 217 -41.31 0.60 -50.04
C HIS A 217 -41.36 0.17 -51.51
N ASP A 218 -42.39 -0.65 -51.74
CA ASP A 218 -43.05 -1.10 -52.99
C ASP A 218 -42.48 -2.33 -53.71
#